data_AF-A0A1G5LQ83-F1
#
_entry.id   AF-A0A1G5LQ83-F1
#
_cell.length_a   1.000
_cell.length_b   1.000
_cell.length_c   1.000
_cell.angle_alpha   90.00
_cell.angle_beta   90.00
_cell.angle_gamma   90.00
#
_symmetry.space_group_name_H-M   'P 1'
#
loop_
_entity.id
_entity.type
_entity.pdbx_description
1 polymer ?
#
loop_
_entity_poly.entity_id
_entity_poly.type
_entity_poly.pdbx_seq_one_letter_code
_entity_poly.pdbx_strand_id
1 'polypeptide(L)'
;MGGERRSPGHSEPADARPRGGGRDRPRAPAGPGRYGNRARKRGSYARTTPDRYGFPRLARARQKRHHGFATGDLVHASVSKGKWAGTWTGRISVRASGKHSLSTPVGRCTVSHRNLRPLQRADGYAYSYRQEVTE
;
A
#
# COMPACT_ATOMS: atom_id res chain seq x y z
N MET A 1 -73.48 35.54 23.85
CA MET A 1 -72.54 35.44 22.71
C MET A 1 -71.28 34.78 23.27
N GLY A 2 -71.13 33.46 23.27
CA GLY A 2 -71.19 32.57 22.12
C GLY A 2 -69.76 32.36 21.62
N GLY A 3 -69.11 31.25 21.99
CA GLY A 3 -67.79 30.93 21.46
C GLY A 3 -66.94 29.98 22.30
N GLU A 4 -67.50 28.85 22.74
CA GLU A 4 -66.73 27.70 23.20
C GLU A 4 -65.88 27.15 22.06
N ARG A 5 -64.55 27.04 22.23
CA ARG A 5 -63.72 26.17 21.39
C ARG A 5 -62.82 25.33 22.26
N ARG A 6 -63.18 24.05 22.26
CA ARG A 6 -62.58 22.90 22.91
C ARG A 6 -61.20 22.63 22.34
N SER A 7 -60.26 22.30 23.22
CA SER A 7 -59.04 21.57 22.86
C SER A 7 -59.41 20.19 22.30
N PRO A 8 -58.63 19.68 21.34
CA PRO A 8 -58.13 18.31 21.42
C PRO A 8 -56.60 18.36 21.31
N GLY A 9 -55.84 17.86 22.28
CA GLY A 9 -55.83 16.44 22.58
C GLY A 9 -55.06 15.70 21.49
N HIS A 10 -53.77 16.02 21.32
CA HIS A 10 -52.88 15.11 20.59
C HIS A 10 -52.40 14.04 21.56
N SER A 11 -52.97 12.87 21.35
CA SER A 11 -52.64 11.56 21.90
C SER A 11 -51.19 11.14 21.60
N GLU A 12 -50.39 10.88 22.64
CA GLU A 12 -49.57 9.66 22.69
C GLU A 12 -50.47 8.51 23.20
N PRO A 13 -50.25 7.21 22.89
CA PRO A 13 -48.93 6.56 22.88
C PRO A 13 -48.74 5.35 21.92
N ALA A 14 -47.55 4.74 22.07
CA ALA A 14 -47.22 3.31 21.97
C ALA A 14 -46.63 2.74 20.66
N ASP A 15 -45.48 2.08 20.87
CA ASP A 15 -44.89 0.97 20.11
C ASP A 15 -44.24 1.24 18.75
N ALA A 16 -42.90 1.34 18.75
CA ALA A 16 -42.03 0.19 18.47
C ALA A 16 -40.54 0.60 18.48
N ARG A 17 -39.78 0.11 19.48
CA ARG A 17 -38.35 -0.21 19.28
C ARG A 17 -38.26 -1.54 18.50
N PRO A 18 -37.10 -2.04 18.01
CA PRO A 18 -35.74 -1.48 17.91
C PRO A 18 -35.11 -1.69 16.50
N ARG A 19 -33.84 -1.28 16.30
CA ARG A 19 -32.71 -2.07 15.74
C ARG A 19 -31.77 -1.25 14.84
N GLY A 20 -30.47 -1.45 15.04
CA GLY A 20 -29.38 -0.92 14.21
C GLY A 20 -28.50 0.01 15.05
N GLY A 21 -27.67 -0.50 15.96
CA GLY A 21 -26.51 -1.32 15.61
C GLY A 21 -25.29 -0.40 15.73
N GLY A 22 -24.50 -0.63 16.78
CA GLY A 22 -23.32 0.16 17.10
C GLY A 22 -22.43 0.39 15.89
N ARG A 23 -21.99 1.62 15.71
CA ARG A 23 -20.67 1.85 15.13
C ARG A 23 -19.74 2.08 16.30
N ASP A 24 -19.47 0.98 17.00
CA ASP A 24 -18.21 0.82 17.71
C ASP A 24 -17.14 1.32 16.76
N ARG A 25 -16.54 2.48 17.07
CA ARG A 25 -15.24 2.79 16.51
C ARG A 25 -14.36 1.64 16.99
N PRO A 26 -13.74 0.84 16.11
CA PRO A 26 -12.77 -0.12 16.58
C PRO A 26 -11.67 0.68 17.28
N ARG A 27 -11.62 0.57 18.61
CA ARG A 27 -10.47 0.99 19.41
C ARG A 27 -9.31 0.18 18.86
N ALA A 28 -8.31 0.87 18.31
CA ALA A 28 -7.13 0.24 17.75
C ALA A 28 -6.58 -0.81 18.75
N PRO A 29 -6.39 -2.09 18.35
CA PRO A 29 -5.82 -3.07 19.26
C PRO A 29 -4.36 -2.71 19.54
N ALA A 30 -4.06 -2.46 20.82
CA ALA A 30 -2.71 -2.35 21.33
C ALA A 30 -2.16 -3.75 21.58
N GLY A 31 -1.50 -4.33 20.57
CA GLY A 31 -0.78 -5.60 20.67
C GLY A 31 0.30 -5.71 19.59
N PRO A 32 1.47 -6.32 19.88
CA PRO A 32 2.56 -6.39 18.92
C PRO A 32 2.24 -7.41 17.82
N GLY A 33 1.87 -6.93 16.63
CA GLY A 33 1.67 -7.79 15.46
C GLY A 33 2.90 -8.63 15.14
N ARG A 34 2.71 -9.91 14.80
CA ARG A 34 3.82 -10.84 14.48
C ARG A 34 4.65 -10.35 13.30
N TYR A 35 5.94 -10.10 13.55
CA TYR A 35 6.90 -9.76 12.52
C TYR A 35 7.35 -11.01 11.77
N GLY A 36 6.84 -11.23 10.56
CA GLY A 36 7.37 -12.26 9.65
C GLY A 36 8.64 -11.75 8.96
N ASN A 37 9.73 -12.52 9.00
CA ASN A 37 10.96 -12.27 8.24
C ASN A 37 11.08 -13.27 7.07
N ARG A 38 11.18 -12.77 5.84
CA ARG A 38 11.48 -13.61 4.67
C ARG A 38 12.81 -13.20 4.06
N ALA A 39 13.71 -14.18 3.86
CA ALA A 39 14.96 -13.98 3.14
C ALA A 39 14.70 -13.72 1.65
N ARG A 40 15.44 -12.79 1.06
CA ARG A 40 15.32 -12.45 -0.37
C ARG A 40 16.55 -12.83 -1.18
N LYS A 41 16.31 -13.40 -2.36
CA LYS A 41 17.35 -13.71 -3.34
C LYS A 41 18.02 -12.41 -3.82
N ARG A 42 19.34 -12.47 -4.00
CA ARG A 42 20.15 -11.41 -4.61
C ARG A 42 20.20 -11.63 -6.13
N GLY A 43 20.43 -10.57 -6.89
CA GLY A 43 20.65 -10.68 -8.35
C GLY A 43 21.88 -11.53 -8.68
N SER A 44 21.97 -12.03 -9.92
CA SER A 44 23.13 -12.81 -10.35
C SER A 44 24.42 -11.99 -10.37
N TYR A 45 25.53 -12.57 -9.90
CA TYR A 45 26.88 -12.02 -9.99
C TYR A 45 27.44 -12.20 -11.41
N ALA A 46 26.69 -11.79 -12.43
CA ALA A 46 27.15 -11.79 -13.82
C ALA A 46 27.30 -10.33 -14.27
N ARG A 47 28.49 -9.97 -14.74
CA ARG A 47 28.81 -8.60 -15.19
C ARG A 47 28.47 -8.35 -16.65
N THR A 48 28.41 -9.42 -17.43
CA THR A 48 28.09 -9.39 -18.85
C THR A 48 27.01 -10.42 -19.13
N THR A 49 26.06 -10.08 -19.98
CA THR A 49 25.14 -11.07 -20.56
C THR A 49 25.88 -11.74 -21.72
N PRO A 50 26.15 -13.05 -21.66
CA PRO A 50 26.74 -13.78 -22.76
C PRO A 50 25.72 -13.93 -23.89
N ASP A 51 26.22 -14.19 -25.09
CA ASP A 51 25.40 -14.62 -26.22
C ASP A 51 25.01 -16.09 -26.10
N ARG A 52 24.26 -16.59 -27.08
CA ARG A 52 23.87 -18.01 -27.13
C ARG A 52 25.05 -18.98 -27.21
N TYR A 53 26.26 -18.48 -27.50
CA TYR A 53 27.52 -19.21 -27.66
C TYR A 53 28.51 -18.95 -26.50
N GLY A 54 28.14 -18.16 -25.50
CA GLY A 54 28.99 -17.82 -24.35
C GLY A 54 29.82 -16.54 -24.47
N PHE A 55 29.82 -15.86 -25.62
CA PHE A 55 30.63 -14.65 -25.82
C PHE A 55 30.01 -13.42 -25.13
N PRO A 56 30.82 -12.56 -24.50
CA PRO A 56 30.33 -11.35 -23.82
C PRO A 56 29.68 -10.36 -24.80
N ARG A 57 28.39 -10.03 -24.64
CA ARG A 57 27.67 -9.07 -25.50
C ARG A 57 27.30 -7.75 -24.84
N LEU A 58 26.67 -7.81 -23.67
CA LEU A 58 26.07 -6.63 -23.04
C LEU A 58 26.61 -6.45 -21.63
N ALA A 59 27.33 -5.35 -21.42
CA ALA A 59 27.77 -4.96 -20.08
C ALA A 59 26.56 -4.52 -19.25
N ARG A 60 26.39 -5.11 -18.07
CA ARG A 60 25.38 -4.62 -17.12
C ARG A 60 25.85 -3.33 -16.47
N ALA A 61 24.90 -2.44 -16.20
CA ALA A 61 25.20 -1.19 -15.51
C ALA A 61 25.90 -1.45 -14.17
N ARG A 62 27.04 -0.78 -13.94
CA ARG A 62 27.79 -0.86 -12.67
C ARG A 62 27.04 -0.22 -11.50
N GLN A 63 26.11 0.70 -11.80
CA GLN A 63 25.34 1.42 -10.79
C GLN A 63 24.23 0.52 -10.24
N LYS A 64 24.38 0.11 -8.97
CA LYS A 64 23.36 -0.66 -8.24
C LYS A 64 22.10 0.16 -7.92
N ARG A 65 22.23 1.49 -7.91
CA ARG A 65 21.16 2.44 -7.58
C ARG A 65 20.99 3.43 -8.72
N HIS A 66 19.75 3.69 -9.10
CA HIS A 66 19.41 4.80 -10.00
C HIS A 66 18.45 5.72 -9.28
N HIS A 67 18.68 7.04 -9.39
CA HIS A 67 17.88 8.08 -8.72
C HIS A 67 17.73 7.86 -7.19
N GLY A 68 18.72 7.24 -6.54
CA GLY A 68 18.70 6.96 -5.10
C GLY A 68 17.89 5.72 -4.70
N PHE A 69 17.35 4.94 -5.64
CA PHE A 69 16.61 3.70 -5.39
C PHE A 69 17.35 2.48 -5.90
N ALA A 70 17.22 1.34 -5.21
CA ALA A 70 17.65 0.03 -5.68
C ALA A 70 16.44 -0.88 -5.94
N THR A 71 16.58 -1.82 -6.88
CA THR A 71 15.57 -2.88 -7.06
C THR A 71 15.44 -3.68 -5.77
N GLY A 72 14.21 -3.81 -5.28
CA GLY A 72 13.89 -4.46 -4.01
C GLY A 72 13.74 -3.52 -2.82
N ASP A 73 13.96 -2.20 -2.98
CA ASP A 73 13.61 -1.21 -1.94
C ASP A 73 12.09 -1.22 -1.72
N LEU A 74 11.65 -1.09 -0.47
CA LEU A 74 10.26 -0.80 -0.11
C LEU A 74 10.05 0.70 -0.21
N VAL A 75 9.07 1.11 -1.00
CA VAL A 75 8.78 2.53 -1.23
C VAL A 75 7.30 2.80 -1.05
N HIS A 76 7.03 4.03 -0.64
CA HIS A 76 5.72 4.65 -0.64
C HIS A 76 5.62 5.56 -1.87
N ALA A 77 4.64 5.32 -2.72
CA ALA A 77 4.35 6.11 -3.89
C ALA A 77 3.09 6.94 -3.65
N SER A 78 3.20 8.26 -3.67
CA SER A 78 2.05 9.17 -3.63
C SER A 78 1.86 9.79 -5.01
N VAL A 79 0.91 9.28 -5.78
CA VAL A 79 0.65 9.74 -7.16
C VAL A 79 -0.58 10.63 -7.14
N SER A 80 -0.39 11.91 -7.48
CA SER A 80 -1.47 12.91 -7.46
C SER A 80 -2.39 12.84 -8.68
N LYS A 81 -1.90 12.36 -9.84
CA LYS A 81 -2.65 12.33 -11.12
C LYS A 81 -2.26 11.11 -11.97
N GLY A 82 -3.21 10.60 -12.76
CA GLY A 82 -2.99 9.54 -13.76
C GLY A 82 -3.63 8.18 -13.41
N LYS A 83 -3.29 7.13 -14.19
CA LYS A 83 -3.86 5.77 -14.07
C LYS A 83 -3.69 5.13 -12.67
N TRP A 84 -2.65 5.52 -11.96
CA TRP A 84 -2.31 5.00 -10.63
C TRP A 84 -2.45 6.08 -9.56
N ALA A 85 -3.38 7.03 -9.73
CA ALA A 85 -3.64 8.06 -8.72
C ALA A 85 -3.99 7.41 -7.37
N GLY A 86 -3.42 7.95 -6.30
CA GLY A 86 -3.54 7.41 -4.95
C GLY A 86 -2.20 7.03 -4.34
N THR A 87 -2.30 6.35 -3.20
CA THR A 87 -1.16 5.96 -2.37
C THR A 87 -0.90 4.48 -2.51
N TRP A 88 0.33 4.13 -2.85
CA TRP A 88 0.74 2.75 -3.07
C TRP A 88 2.00 2.44 -2.29
N THR A 89 1.95 1.37 -1.51
CA THR A 89 3.12 0.83 -0.83
C THR A 89 3.50 -0.48 -1.48
N GLY A 90 4.78 -0.60 -1.85
CA GLY A 90 5.23 -1.78 -2.58
C GLY A 90 6.73 -1.81 -2.79
N ARG A 91 7.21 -2.92 -3.35
CA ARG A 91 8.62 -3.07 -3.71
C ARG A 91 8.86 -2.55 -5.12
N ILE A 92 9.98 -1.87 -5.29
CA ILE A 92 10.32 -1.20 -6.55
C ILE A 92 11.27 -2.03 -7.41
N SER A 93 11.04 -1.99 -8.73
CA SER A 93 12.00 -2.37 -9.76
C SER A 93 12.51 -1.09 -10.42
N VAL A 94 13.80 -0.85 -10.26
CA VAL A 94 14.45 0.39 -10.70
C VAL A 94 14.93 0.25 -12.14
N ARG A 95 14.78 1.31 -12.91
CA ARG A 95 15.21 1.41 -14.32
C ARG A 95 16.03 2.69 -14.49
N ALA A 96 17.03 2.67 -15.36
CA ALA A 96 17.87 3.83 -15.66
C ALA A 96 17.08 5.02 -16.26
N SER A 97 15.91 4.78 -16.85
CA SER A 97 15.06 5.82 -17.44
C SER A 97 14.31 6.69 -16.43
N GLY A 98 14.43 6.45 -15.13
CA GLY A 98 13.77 7.24 -14.08
C GLY A 98 12.27 6.97 -13.89
N LYS A 99 11.67 6.12 -14.73
CA LYS A 99 10.34 5.52 -14.52
C LYS A 99 10.51 4.14 -13.92
N HIS A 100 10.02 3.95 -12.70
CA HIS A 100 10.18 2.72 -11.95
C HIS A 100 8.87 1.94 -11.88
N SER A 101 8.96 0.63 -11.76
CA SER A 101 7.79 -0.23 -11.60
C SER A 101 7.63 -0.62 -10.13
N LEU A 102 6.46 -0.37 -9.56
CA LEU A 102 6.08 -0.76 -8.21
C LEU A 102 5.25 -2.05 -8.27
N SER A 103 5.61 -3.05 -7.47
CA SER A 103 4.79 -4.24 -7.26
C SER A 103 3.86 -3.99 -6.07
N THR A 104 2.57 -3.86 -6.33
CA THR A 104 1.50 -3.72 -5.34
C THR A 104 0.68 -5.03 -5.30
N PRO A 105 -0.17 -5.24 -4.28
CA PRO A 105 -1.06 -6.40 -4.23
C PRO A 105 -2.02 -6.47 -5.42
N VAL A 106 -2.40 -5.31 -5.98
CA VAL A 106 -3.34 -5.19 -7.10
C VAL A 106 -2.64 -5.41 -8.45
N GLY A 107 -1.33 -5.20 -8.53
CA GLY A 107 -0.57 -5.43 -9.76
C GLY A 107 0.73 -4.63 -9.86
N ARG A 108 1.17 -4.40 -11.10
CA ARG A 108 2.39 -3.63 -11.37
C ARG A 108 2.04 -2.20 -11.80
N CYS A 109 2.38 -1.24 -10.94
CA CYS A 109 2.18 0.18 -11.20
C CYS A 109 3.48 0.78 -11.78
N THR A 110 3.40 1.75 -12.68
CA THR A 110 4.59 2.49 -13.15
C THR A 110 4.53 3.92 -12.62
N VAL A 111 5.59 4.35 -11.95
CA VAL A 111 5.66 5.64 -11.23
C VAL A 111 7.01 6.31 -11.44
N SER A 112 7.02 7.66 -11.44
CA SER A 112 8.24 8.45 -11.53
C SER A 112 8.99 8.44 -10.19
N HIS A 113 10.33 8.43 -10.24
CA HIS A 113 11.18 8.50 -9.04
C HIS A 113 10.89 9.72 -8.14
N ARG A 114 10.36 10.82 -8.70
CA ARG A 114 10.01 12.04 -7.95
C ARG A 114 8.86 11.84 -6.96
N ASN A 115 7.97 10.90 -7.26
CA ASN A 115 6.76 10.64 -6.45
C ASN A 115 6.97 9.50 -5.45
N LEU A 116 8.21 9.05 -5.27
CA LEU A 116 8.56 7.92 -4.44
C LEU A 116 9.31 8.37 -3.20
N ARG A 117 8.96 7.77 -2.07
CA ARG A 117 9.68 7.90 -0.81
C ARG A 117 10.14 6.53 -0.32
N PRO A 118 11.43 6.32 -0.03
CA PRO A 118 11.91 5.04 0.48
C PRO A 118 11.41 4.81 1.91
N LEU A 119 10.83 3.64 2.16
CA LEU A 119 10.43 3.17 3.49
C LEU A 119 11.46 2.20 4.08
N GLN A 120 11.96 1.27 3.26
CA GLN A 120 12.98 0.30 3.68
C GLN A 120 13.94 0.04 2.52
N ARG A 121 15.23 -0.09 2.81
CA ARG A 121 16.24 -0.48 1.82
C ARG A 121 16.19 -1.99 1.55
N ALA A 122 16.74 -2.40 0.41
CA ALA A 122 16.97 -3.80 0.06
C ALA A 122 18.16 -4.38 0.87
N ASP A 123 17.99 -4.49 2.19
CA ASP A 123 18.95 -5.10 3.14
C ASP A 123 18.98 -6.64 3.07
N GLY A 124 18.01 -7.26 2.40
CA GLY A 124 17.90 -8.71 2.26
C GLY A 124 16.76 -9.33 3.06
N TYR A 125 16.08 -8.53 3.89
CA TYR A 125 14.95 -8.98 4.70
C TYR A 125 13.66 -8.30 4.24
N ALA A 126 12.61 -9.11 4.07
CA ALA A 126 11.25 -8.61 3.92
C ALA A 126 10.59 -8.56 5.29
N TYR A 127 10.41 -7.36 5.83
CA TYR A 127 9.49 -7.15 6.94
C TYR A 127 8.09 -6.98 6.38
N SER A 128 7.16 -7.83 6.81
CA SER A 128 5.72 -7.70 6.53
C SER A 128 4.99 -7.53 7.85
N TYR A 129 4.18 -6.46 7.97
CA TYR A 129 3.22 -6.34 9.06
C TYR A 129 1.98 -7.13 8.69
N ARG A 130 1.67 -8.16 9.48
CA ARG A 130 0.36 -8.82 9.43
C ARG A 130 -0.50 -8.14 10.48
N GLN A 131 -1.61 -7.52 10.06
CA GLN A 131 -2.62 -7.07 11.01
C GLN A 131 -3.23 -8.34 11.62
N GLU A 132 -3.10 -8.52 12.93
CA GLU A 132 -3.89 -9.54 13.62
C GLU A 132 -5.34 -9.05 13.64
N VAL A 133 -6.23 -9.82 13.03
CA VAL A 133 -7.67 -9.60 13.15
C VAL A 133 -8.04 -10.14 14.51
N THR A 134 -8.24 -9.25 15.46
CA THR A 134 -8.85 -9.59 16.74
C THR A 134 -10.35 -9.78 16.49
N GLU A 135 -10.84 -11.02 16.60
CA GLU A 135 -12.28 -11.36 16.62
C GLU A 135 -12.95 -10.90 17.92
#